data_AF-W6FSU4-F1
#
_entry.id   AF-W6FSU4-F1
#
_cell.length_a   1.000
_cell.length_b   1.000
_cell.length_c   1.000
_cell.angle_alpha   90.00
_cell.angle_beta   90.00
_cell.angle_gamma   90.00
#
_symmetry.space_group_name_H-M   'P 1'
#
loop_
_entity.id
_entity.type
_entity.pdbx_description
1 polymer ?
#
loop_
_entity_poly.entity_id
_entity_poly.type
_entity_poly.pdbx_seq_one_letter_code
_entity_poly.pdbx_strand_id
1 'polypeptide(L)' 'GAPTGSEAGANWDHWQLHAHYYPPLLRSATIRKFMVGYEMLAQAQRDLTPEQAAERLRMLPEVHYCLGQKDRETATIA' A
#
# COMPACT_ATOMS: atom_id res chain seq x y z
N GLY A 1 -23.17 9.39 -2.92
CA GLY A 1 -22.08 9.46 -1.92
C GLY A 1 -21.97 8.10 -1.24
N ALA A 2 -20.99 7.90 -0.37
CA ALA A 2 -20.96 6.69 0.47
C ALA A 2 -22.25 6.59 1.32
N PRO A 3 -22.74 5.38 1.63
CA PRO A 3 -24.02 5.17 2.31
C PRO A 3 -23.94 5.52 3.81
N THR A 4 -23.85 6.81 4.11
CA THR A 4 -23.72 7.34 5.48
C THR A 4 -24.77 8.43 5.74
N GLY A 5 -25.03 8.73 7.02
CA GLY A 5 -25.97 9.78 7.42
C GLY A 5 -27.44 9.37 7.28
N SER A 6 -28.29 10.29 6.79
CA SER A 6 -29.75 10.11 6.72
C SER A 6 -30.20 8.97 5.81
N GLU A 7 -29.34 8.47 4.92
CA GLU A 7 -29.65 7.38 3.99
C GLU A 7 -29.07 6.02 4.42
N ALA A 8 -28.54 5.91 5.65
CA ALA A 8 -27.91 4.67 6.15
C ALA A 8 -28.84 3.44 6.17
N GLY A 9 -30.16 3.63 6.10
CA GLY A 9 -31.17 2.56 6.05
C GLY A 9 -31.70 2.21 4.66
N ALA A 10 -31.23 2.87 3.60
CA ALA A 10 -31.61 2.51 2.22
C ALA A 10 -30.85 1.27 1.72
N ASN A 11 -31.30 0.67 0.61
CA ASN A 11 -30.61 -0.47 0.02
C ASN A 11 -29.31 -0.01 -0.67
N TRP A 12 -28.18 -0.55 -0.21
CA TRP A 12 -26.84 -0.28 -0.72
C TRP A 12 -26.05 -1.55 -1.04
N ASP A 13 -26.72 -2.63 -1.48
CA ASP A 13 -26.09 -3.95 -1.70
C ASP A 13 -24.93 -3.93 -2.73
N HIS A 14 -24.82 -2.85 -3.51
CA HIS A 14 -23.74 -2.62 -4.47
C HIS A 14 -22.49 -1.94 -3.86
N TRP A 15 -22.55 -1.46 -2.62
CA TRP A 15 -21.42 -0.83 -1.93
C TRP A 15 -20.64 -1.84 -1.10
N GLN A 16 -19.32 -1.80 -1.23
CA GLN A 16 -18.39 -2.57 -0.41
C GLN A 16 -17.34 -1.63 0.21
N LEU A 17 -17.16 -1.74 1.53
CA LEU A 17 -16.09 -1.03 2.23
C LEU A 17 -14.72 -1.53 1.74
N HIS A 18 -13.85 -0.59 1.38
CA HIS A 18 -12.50 -0.88 0.92
C HIS A 18 -11.55 0.29 1.26
N ALA A 19 -10.25 -0.02 1.36
CA ALA A 19 -9.20 0.96 1.64
C ALA A 19 -8.17 0.98 0.50
N HIS A 20 -7.66 2.17 0.18
CA HIS A 20 -6.63 2.38 -0.84
C HIS A 20 -5.36 2.95 -0.22
N TYR A 21 -4.21 2.44 -0.65
CA TYR A 21 -2.90 2.93 -0.24
C TYR A 21 -2.11 3.35 -1.49
N TYR A 22 -1.59 4.59 -1.50
CA TYR A 22 -0.82 5.16 -2.63
C TYR A 22 0.58 5.60 -2.20
N PRO A 23 1.49 4.65 -1.87
CA PRO A 23 2.85 4.98 -1.47
C PRO A 23 3.68 5.47 -2.67
N PRO A 24 4.55 6.49 -2.50
CA PRO A 24 5.26 7.10 -3.62
C PRO A 24 6.60 6.44 -3.98
N LEU A 25 7.18 5.59 -3.13
CA LEU A 25 8.52 5.02 -3.34
C LEU A 25 8.51 3.95 -4.45
N LEU A 26 9.52 3.93 -5.31
CA LEU A 26 9.53 3.08 -6.52
C LEU A 26 10.75 2.17 -6.67
N ARG A 27 11.96 2.68 -6.40
CA ARG A 27 13.22 1.94 -6.64
C ARG A 27 14.08 1.79 -5.38
N SER A 28 13.97 2.71 -4.44
CA SER A 28 14.71 2.69 -3.16
C SER A 28 14.02 3.59 -2.14
N ALA A 29 14.57 3.67 -0.93
CA ALA A 29 14.13 4.62 0.10
C ALA A 29 14.27 6.09 -0.32
N THR A 30 15.08 6.39 -1.35
CA THR A 30 15.36 7.75 -1.83
C THR A 30 14.76 8.05 -3.21
N ILE A 31 14.25 7.04 -3.93
CA ILE A 31 13.76 7.19 -5.31
C ILE A 31 12.25 6.91 -5.37
N ARG A 32 11.47 7.94 -5.74
CA ARG A 32 10.00 7.92 -5.80
C ARG A 32 9.45 8.06 -7.22
N LYS A 33 8.19 7.63 -7.43
CA LYS A 33 7.37 7.96 -8.59
C LYS A 33 6.89 9.43 -8.49
N PHE A 34 6.96 10.13 -9.62
CA PHE A 34 6.40 11.46 -9.80
C PHE A 34 5.19 11.34 -10.72
N MET A 35 4.03 11.83 -10.27
CA MET A 35 2.80 11.91 -11.07
C MET A 35 2.67 13.33 -11.61
N VAL A 36 3.40 13.63 -12.68
CA VAL A 36 3.56 14.99 -13.24
C VAL A 36 3.49 14.93 -14.76
N GLY A 37 3.52 16.08 -15.44
CA GLY A 37 3.64 16.13 -16.90
C GLY A 37 2.48 15.43 -17.61
N TYR A 38 2.78 14.35 -18.34
CA TYR A 38 1.77 13.59 -19.07
C TYR A 38 0.70 13.01 -18.14
N GLU A 39 1.08 12.52 -16.96
CA GLU A 39 0.14 11.99 -15.99
C GLU A 39 -0.84 13.03 -15.42
N MET A 40 -0.53 14.32 -15.50
CA MET A 40 -1.45 15.39 -15.06
C MET A 40 -2.48 15.76 -16.12
N LEU A 41 -2.19 15.54 -17.40
CA LEU A 41 -2.98 16.08 -18.52
C LEU A 41 -3.58 15.01 -19.44
N ALA A 42 -3.17 13.74 -19.29
CA ALA A 42 -3.60 12.67 -20.17
C ALA A 42 -4.08 11.42 -19.39
N GLN A 43 -3.16 10.57 -18.95
CA GLN A 43 -3.50 9.31 -18.29
C GLN A 43 -2.39 8.85 -17.35
N ALA A 44 -2.75 8.00 -16.38
CA ALA A 44 -1.80 7.43 -15.44
C ALA A 44 -0.84 6.45 -16.13
N GLN A 45 0.44 6.53 -15.78
CA GLN A 45 1.50 5.64 -16.29
C GLN A 45 2.27 5.01 -15.12
N ARG A 46 2.75 3.77 -15.31
CA ARG A 46 3.53 3.01 -14.31
C ARG A 46 4.73 2.30 -14.91
N ASP A 47 5.82 2.24 -14.15
CA ASP A 47 7.09 1.59 -14.54
C ASP A 47 7.28 0.19 -13.93
N LEU A 48 6.27 -0.29 -13.19
CA LEU A 48 6.26 -1.58 -12.50
C LEU A 48 4.84 -2.16 -12.64
N THR A 49 4.73 -3.44 -13.00
CA THR A 49 3.41 -4.07 -13.12
C THR A 49 2.83 -4.42 -11.74
N PRO A 50 1.50 -4.47 -11.58
CA PRO A 50 0.88 -4.88 -10.32
C PRO A 50 1.32 -6.28 -9.86
N GLU A 51 1.57 -7.21 -10.79
CA GLU A 51 1.98 -8.59 -10.50
C GLU A 51 3.37 -8.59 -9.87
N GLN A 52 4.32 -7.85 -10.46
CA GLN A 52 5.67 -7.71 -9.95
C GLN A 52 5.69 -7.00 -8.58
N ALA A 53 4.86 -5.97 -8.39
CA ALA A 53 4.74 -5.27 -7.11
C ALA A 53 4.21 -6.21 -6.02
N ALA A 54 3.15 -6.96 -6.32
CA ALA A 54 2.51 -7.87 -5.37
C ALA A 54 3.42 -9.06 -5.03
N GLU A 55 4.15 -9.59 -6.01
CA GLU A 55 5.16 -10.64 -5.80
C GLU A 55 6.24 -10.17 -4.82
N ARG A 56 6.81 -8.99 -5.04
CA ARG A 56 7.83 -8.41 -4.14
C ARG A 56 7.31 -8.23 -2.71
N LEU A 57 6.08 -7.75 -2.54
CA LEU A 57 5.48 -7.54 -1.22
C LEU A 57 5.26 -8.87 -0.47
N ARG A 58 4.84 -9.93 -1.17
CA ARG A 58 4.63 -11.25 -0.56
C ARG A 58 5.92 -11.94 -0.12
N MET A 59 7.07 -11.60 -0.72
CA MET A 59 8.37 -12.16 -0.33
C MET A 59 8.95 -11.51 0.94
N LEU A 60 8.38 -10.41 1.44
CA LEU A 60 8.88 -9.73 2.63
C LEU A 60 8.40 -10.40 3.92
N PRO A 61 9.22 -10.39 5.00
CA PRO A 61 8.78 -10.89 6.31
C PRO A 61 7.60 -10.09 6.87
N GLU A 62 6.69 -10.77 7.58
CA GLU A 62 5.58 -10.13 8.30
C GLU A 62 6.06 -9.40 9.57
N VAL A 63 7.18 -9.81 10.14
CA VAL A 63 7.76 -9.19 11.34
C VAL A 63 8.53 -7.93 10.94
N HIS A 64 8.14 -6.80 11.52
CA HIS A 64 8.84 -5.53 11.34
C HIS A 64 10.32 -5.67 11.75
N TYR A 65 11.23 -5.11 10.93
CA TYR A 65 12.67 -5.34 11.05
C TYR A 65 13.26 -4.98 12.43
N CYS A 66 12.76 -3.94 13.10
CA CYS A 66 13.21 -3.59 14.47
C CYS A 66 12.77 -4.58 15.56
N LEU A 67 11.71 -5.36 15.35
CA LEU A 67 11.20 -6.31 16.35
C LEU A 67 11.98 -7.62 16.30
N GLY A 68 12.23 -8.16 15.11
CA GLY A 68 13.02 -9.40 14.96
C GLY A 68 14.49 -9.26 15.38
N GLN A 69 15.01 -8.04 15.45
CA GLN A 69 16.35 -7.76 15.99
C GLN A 69 16.39 -7.86 17.52
N LYS A 70 15.36 -7.36 18.21
CA LYS A 70 15.25 -7.46 19.67
C LYS A 70 15.17 -8.90 20.16
N ASP A 71 14.49 -9.77 19.41
CA ASP A 71 14.38 -11.19 19.75
C ASP A 71 15.73 -11.91 19.64
N ARG A 72 16.55 -11.56 18.63
CA ARG A 72 17.91 -12.09 18.46
C ARG A 72 18.87 -11.58 19.54
N GLU A 73 18.81 -10.29 19.88
CA GLU A 73 19.63 -9.73 20.97
C GLU A 73 19.25 -10.35 22.32
N THR A 74 17.95 -10.48 22.61
CA THR A 74 17.47 -11.11 23.86
C THR A 74 17.89 -12.59 23.95
N ALA A 75 17.80 -13.34 22.85
CA ALA A 75 18.26 -14.73 22.78
C ALA A 75 19.80 -14.89 22.84
N THR A 76 20.57 -13.82 22.59
CA THR A 76 22.03 -13.84 22.70
C THR A 76 22.51 -13.52 24.12
N ILE A 77 21.66 -12.86 24.93
CA ILE A 77 21.97 -12.44 26.31
C ILE A 77 21.50 -13.48 27.34
N ALA A 78 20.58 -14.38 26.97
CA ALA A 78 20.14 -15.52 27.78
C ALA A 78 21.03 -16.76 27.55
#